data_AF-A0A2E0IV96-F1
#
_entry.id   AF-A0A2E0IV96-F1
#
_cell.length_a   1.000
_cell.length_b   1.000
_cell.length_c   1.000
_cell.angle_alpha   90.00
_cell.angle_beta   90.00
_cell.angle_gamma   90.00
#
_symmetry.space_group_name_H-M   'P 1'
#
loop_
_entity.id
_entity.type
_entity.pdbx_description
1 polymer ?
#
loop_
_entity_poly.entity_id
_entity_poly.type
_entity_poly.pdbx_seq_one_letter_code
_entity_poly.pdbx_strand_id
1 'polypeptide(L)'
;MGYVRRSRQWLGLVSLAVVTAGCAVSPDPLTRDELADQARSDMAVLRAGQPAIDTPLTQEQAVARAILYNRDRHVASMKAALARNQLSVANFKMLPSLTASAGYTTRSEFAATQSVPFIDGQPRDELGNDIFSVGQEKNRNTYGVDFTWSILDFGLSYVRAKQQANQYLISVEEERKAVQNLAQETRSAYWKAVSATALLERVGPLMDRVNGALSNSREITRQRISDPLTNYSYERSLLDVKRALQSLREELIGSREKLAQLMGLPPDTVYQLKSYDADELDAPNAVFDIDTMENTALLQRPEILSASYRKRIARDDVRAALLQMFPDLSLSAGYQHDSNDFLRYNDWASAGASISYDLLNIFQTKAKYDAAKTSVEVADEQRLATALAVLTQVHLAALEYRSAREQLATSTNYLTVSRNISDLVFNQSEAGSTGKLTAIKEQLNSLVAELRRDLAYADLQNAFARIYQSIGLDPYPQDAGDTPDELASAISQRRAAWQAGYIGVVIKPIANQGPVLTDHEGTTQPSFTFADDTFTVGGDVTYQATSENGALPGWLHFDSATRTFRADTGAPVRNTPITITAINEEGVSASDSFVLQTNFGSS
;
A
#
# COMPACT_ATOMS: atom_id res chain seq x y z
N MET A 1 -65.12 64.96 14.54
CA MET A 1 -64.42 65.04 15.85
C MET A 1 -64.37 63.63 16.39
N GLY A 2 -63.30 62.86 16.41
CA GLY A 2 -61.87 63.15 16.44
C GLY A 2 -61.32 62.30 17.58
N TYR A 3 -60.62 61.21 17.28
CA TYR A 3 -59.46 60.70 18.04
C TYR A 3 -58.90 59.47 17.32
N VAL A 4 -57.75 59.68 16.70
CA VAL A 4 -56.86 58.66 16.15
C VAL A 4 -56.27 57.86 17.31
N ARG A 5 -56.40 56.53 17.29
CA ARG A 5 -55.62 55.65 18.18
C ARG A 5 -54.65 54.84 17.32
N ARG A 6 -53.41 55.36 17.25
CA ARG A 6 -52.21 54.61 16.84
C ARG A 6 -51.99 53.48 17.84
N SER A 7 -51.98 52.22 17.38
CA SER A 7 -51.35 51.12 18.11
C SER A 7 -50.24 50.50 17.26
N ARG A 8 -49.04 50.58 17.82
CA ARG A 8 -47.71 50.14 17.35
C ARG A 8 -47.73 48.83 16.55
N GLN A 9 -47.40 48.91 15.26
CA GLN A 9 -46.87 47.80 14.46
C GLN A 9 -45.37 48.00 14.27
N TRP A 10 -44.56 47.74 15.29
CA TRP A 10 -43.10 47.71 15.16
C TRP A 10 -42.58 46.79 16.26
N LEU A 11 -42.54 45.47 15.97
CA LEU A 11 -41.80 44.43 16.70
C LEU A 11 -42.13 43.08 16.06
N GLY A 12 -41.48 42.78 14.94
CA GLY A 12 -41.64 41.48 14.27
C GLY A 12 -40.64 41.22 13.14
N LEU A 13 -39.52 41.95 13.11
CA LEU A 13 -38.50 41.81 12.06
C LEU A 13 -37.06 41.74 12.60
N VAL A 14 -36.88 41.63 13.92
CA VAL A 14 -35.54 41.57 14.55
C VAL A 14 -35.18 40.16 15.06
N SER A 15 -36.14 39.25 15.19
CA SER A 15 -35.90 37.91 15.76
C SER A 15 -35.50 36.82 14.75
N LEU A 16 -35.56 37.06 13.43
CA LEU A 16 -35.19 36.05 12.42
C LEU A 16 -33.71 36.13 11.99
N ALA A 17 -33.00 37.21 12.32
CA ALA A 17 -31.58 37.36 11.98
C ALA A 17 -30.62 36.68 13.00
N VAL A 18 -31.12 36.26 14.16
CA VAL A 18 -30.27 35.68 15.23
C VAL A 18 -30.08 34.15 15.08
N VAL A 19 -30.89 33.48 14.25
CA VAL A 19 -30.80 32.01 14.08
C VAL A 19 -29.96 31.60 12.85
N THR A 20 -29.63 32.51 11.94
CA THR A 20 -28.79 32.25 10.75
C THR A 20 -27.33 32.69 10.88
N ALA A 21 -26.94 33.29 12.00
CA ALA A 21 -25.54 33.63 12.30
C ALA A 21 -24.74 32.46 12.92
N GLY A 22 -25.39 31.31 13.17
CA GLY A 22 -24.75 30.11 13.65
C GLY A 22 -24.13 29.34 12.49
N CYS A 23 -22.85 28.99 12.62
CA CYS A 23 -22.04 28.23 11.65
C CYS A 23 -21.38 29.04 10.52
N ALA A 24 -20.86 30.25 10.82
CA ALA A 24 -19.63 30.66 10.14
C ALA A 24 -18.48 29.80 10.71
N VAL A 25 -18.10 28.74 10.00
CA VAL A 25 -16.92 27.93 10.34
C VAL A 25 -15.69 28.74 9.92
N SER A 26 -15.17 29.55 10.85
CA SER A 26 -13.86 30.17 10.67
C SER A 26 -12.78 29.13 10.92
N PRO A 27 -11.69 29.11 10.13
CA PRO A 27 -10.53 28.29 10.44
C PRO A 27 -10.04 28.60 11.86
N ASP A 28 -10.04 27.59 12.74
CA ASP A 28 -9.55 27.71 14.11
C ASP A 28 -8.10 27.22 14.16
N PRO A 29 -7.10 28.12 14.24
CA PRO A 29 -5.70 27.72 14.25
C PRO A 29 -5.34 27.06 15.57
N LEU A 30 -4.48 26.03 15.51
CA LEU A 30 -3.97 25.35 16.70
C LEU A 30 -3.30 26.33 17.66
N THR A 31 -3.70 26.27 18.92
CA THR A 31 -3.11 27.05 20.02
C THR A 31 -1.80 26.42 20.50
N ARG A 32 -0.98 27.20 21.21
CA ARG A 32 0.28 26.70 21.78
C ARG A 32 0.07 25.63 22.84
N ASP A 33 -1.02 25.72 23.60
CA ASP A 33 -1.35 24.76 24.65
C ASP A 33 -1.80 23.42 24.05
N GLU A 34 -2.64 23.43 23.01
CA GLU A 34 -3.01 22.21 22.27
C GLU A 34 -1.81 21.52 21.65
N LEU A 35 -0.88 22.29 21.05
CA LEU A 35 0.37 21.73 20.52
C LEU A 35 1.25 21.12 21.62
N ALA A 36 1.29 21.71 22.81
CA ALA A 36 2.05 21.18 23.94
C ALA A 36 1.42 19.88 24.49
N ASP A 37 0.09 19.81 24.57
CA ASP A 37 -0.66 18.62 24.96
C ASP A 37 -0.48 17.49 23.94
N GLN A 38 -0.61 17.81 22.65
CA GLN A 38 -0.36 16.89 21.56
C GLN A 38 1.08 16.37 21.59
N ALA A 39 2.08 17.24 21.74
CA ALA A 39 3.48 16.82 21.83
C ALA A 39 3.74 15.86 23.01
N ARG A 40 3.10 16.07 24.17
CA ARG A 40 3.20 15.15 25.32
C ARG A 40 2.58 13.79 25.02
N SER A 41 1.39 13.78 24.40
CA SER A 41 0.71 12.56 23.98
C SER A 41 1.52 11.79 22.92
N ASP A 42 2.03 12.49 21.91
CA ASP A 42 2.85 11.92 20.84
C ASP A 42 4.11 11.28 21.42
N MET A 43 4.81 11.96 22.33
CA MET A 43 5.99 11.40 23.01
C MET A 43 5.67 10.17 23.85
N ALA A 44 4.51 10.12 24.51
CA ALA A 44 4.09 8.94 25.26
C ALA A 44 3.81 7.75 24.32
N VAL A 45 3.10 7.98 23.22
CA VAL A 45 2.77 6.95 22.21
C VAL A 45 4.02 6.45 21.49
N LEU A 46 4.98 7.33 21.19
CA LEU A 46 6.25 6.96 20.56
C LEU A 46 7.13 6.10 21.49
N ARG A 47 7.01 6.25 22.81
CA ARG A 47 7.77 5.47 23.80
C ARG A 47 7.10 4.16 24.22
N ALA A 48 5.78 4.06 24.16
CA ALA A 48 5.03 2.95 24.75
C ALA A 48 4.91 1.67 23.88
N GLY A 49 5.62 1.57 22.75
CA GLY A 49 5.12 0.77 21.62
C GLY A 49 5.89 -0.46 21.17
N GLN A 50 7.06 -0.81 21.74
CA GLN A 50 7.87 -1.90 21.17
C GLN A 50 8.44 -2.87 22.21
N PRO A 51 8.48 -4.18 21.90
CA PRO A 51 9.24 -5.16 22.67
C PRO A 51 10.71 -4.76 22.78
N ALA A 52 11.30 -4.96 23.96
CA ALA A 52 12.71 -4.72 24.22
C ALA A 52 13.61 -5.48 23.22
N ILE A 53 14.82 -4.98 23.02
CA ILE A 53 15.83 -5.60 22.16
C ILE A 53 16.88 -6.19 23.08
N ASP A 54 16.67 -7.43 23.49
CA ASP A 54 17.53 -8.12 24.46
C ASP A 54 18.64 -8.94 23.79
N THR A 55 18.53 -9.19 22.49
CA THR A 55 19.53 -9.91 21.68
C THR A 55 20.08 -9.04 20.56
N PRO A 56 21.33 -9.27 20.09
CA PRO A 56 21.87 -8.61 18.91
C PRO A 56 20.96 -8.80 17.70
N LEU A 57 20.50 -7.69 17.11
CA LEU A 57 19.55 -7.73 15.99
C LEU A 57 20.21 -8.20 14.69
N THR A 58 19.52 -9.07 13.96
CA THR A 58 19.84 -9.39 12.56
C THR A 58 19.16 -8.42 11.59
N GLN A 59 19.57 -8.46 10.32
CA GLN A 59 18.95 -7.69 9.24
C GLN A 59 17.45 -8.00 9.11
N GLU A 60 17.06 -9.28 9.20
CA GLU A 60 15.67 -9.72 9.06
C GLU A 60 14.81 -9.20 10.21
N GLN A 61 15.34 -9.23 11.44
CA GLN A 61 14.66 -8.67 12.60
C GLN A 61 14.49 -7.16 12.50
N ALA A 62 15.51 -6.45 11.98
CA ALA A 62 15.41 -5.01 11.74
C ALA A 62 14.32 -4.68 10.71
N VAL A 63 14.27 -5.42 9.59
CA VAL A 63 13.22 -5.27 8.57
C VAL A 63 11.84 -5.63 9.14
N ALA A 64 11.73 -6.72 9.90
CA ALA A 64 10.47 -7.12 10.53
C ALA A 64 9.94 -6.05 11.49
N ARG A 65 10.81 -5.48 12.34
CA ARG A 65 10.45 -4.35 13.22
C ARG A 65 10.01 -3.12 12.42
N ALA A 66 10.72 -2.78 11.34
CA ALA A 66 10.30 -1.69 10.48
C ALA A 66 8.89 -1.94 9.91
N ILE A 67 8.61 -3.12 9.38
CA ILE A 67 7.30 -3.45 8.82
C ILE A 67 6.20 -3.37 9.89
N LEU A 68 6.45 -3.86 11.10
CA LEU A 68 5.44 -3.88 12.17
C LEU A 68 5.21 -2.50 12.79
N TYR A 69 6.27 -1.70 13.00
CA TYR A 69 6.20 -0.53 13.88
C TYR A 69 6.49 0.82 13.21
N ASN A 70 6.92 0.83 11.95
CA ASN A 70 7.20 2.09 11.24
C ASN A 70 5.91 2.92 11.05
N ARG A 71 6.02 4.23 11.33
CA ARG A 71 4.87 5.15 11.29
C ARG A 71 4.40 5.47 9.88
N ASP A 72 5.30 5.53 8.90
CA ASP A 72 4.93 5.77 7.50
C ASP A 72 4.19 4.55 6.92
N ARG A 73 4.63 3.33 7.26
CA ARG A 73 3.87 2.10 6.97
C ARG A 73 2.50 2.15 7.64
N HIS A 74 2.43 2.55 8.91
CA HIS A 74 1.14 2.63 9.62
C HIS A 74 0.17 3.62 8.94
N VAL A 75 0.66 4.78 8.48
CA VAL A 75 -0.15 5.72 7.69
C VAL A 75 -0.68 5.08 6.41
N ALA A 76 0.13 4.30 5.69
CA ALA A 76 -0.32 3.56 4.51
C ALA A 76 -1.45 2.57 4.86
N SER A 77 -1.29 1.79 5.94
CA SER A 77 -2.32 0.86 6.42
C SER A 77 -3.62 1.58 6.84
N MET A 78 -3.51 2.76 7.46
CA MET A 78 -4.67 3.57 7.86
C MET A 78 -5.40 4.16 6.65
N LYS A 79 -4.70 4.48 5.57
CA LYS A 79 -5.34 4.88 4.29
C LYS A 79 -6.13 3.72 3.69
N ALA A 80 -5.60 2.49 3.72
CA ALA A 80 -6.33 1.31 3.26
C ALA A 80 -7.56 1.03 4.14
N ALA A 81 -7.44 1.17 5.46
CA ALA A 81 -8.57 1.06 6.39
C ALA A 81 -9.63 2.15 6.15
N LEU A 82 -9.21 3.39 5.89
CA LEU A 82 -10.10 4.49 5.52
C LEU A 82 -10.86 4.18 4.22
N ALA A 83 -10.17 3.68 3.19
CA ALA A 83 -10.79 3.32 1.92
C ALA A 83 -11.83 2.18 2.09
N ARG A 84 -11.56 1.21 2.99
CA ARG A 84 -12.51 0.16 3.38
C ARG A 84 -13.74 0.72 4.11
N ASN A 85 -13.55 1.68 5.01
CA ASN A 85 -14.66 2.34 5.69
C ASN A 85 -15.50 3.17 4.72
N GLN A 86 -14.87 3.86 3.76
CA GLN A 86 -15.56 4.56 2.69
C GLN A 86 -16.37 3.61 1.80
N LEU A 87 -15.87 2.40 1.52
CA LEU A 87 -16.64 1.34 0.84
C LEU A 87 -17.88 0.95 1.66
N SER A 88 -17.72 0.79 2.96
CA SER A 88 -18.84 0.48 3.86
C SER A 88 -19.91 1.59 3.83
N VAL A 89 -19.49 2.86 3.87
CA VAL A 89 -20.39 4.02 3.71
C VAL A 89 -21.08 4.00 2.34
N ALA A 90 -20.34 3.72 1.26
CA ALA A 90 -20.92 3.59 -0.08
C ALA A 90 -21.96 2.46 -0.15
N ASN A 91 -21.75 1.37 0.59
CA ASN A 91 -22.74 0.30 0.69
C ASN A 91 -24.03 0.74 1.40
N PHE A 92 -23.93 1.50 2.49
CA PHE A 92 -25.10 2.02 3.18
C PHE A 92 -25.86 3.07 2.38
N LYS A 93 -25.20 3.82 1.49
CA LYS A 93 -25.85 4.75 0.56
C LYS A 93 -26.78 4.07 -0.46
N MET A 94 -26.70 2.75 -0.62
CA MET A 94 -27.65 1.99 -1.45
C MET A 94 -29.00 1.74 -0.76
N LEU A 95 -29.09 1.95 0.55
CA LEU A 95 -30.34 1.73 1.28
C LEU A 95 -31.36 2.84 0.95
N PRO A 96 -32.67 2.53 0.97
CA PRO A 96 -33.70 3.56 0.94
C PRO A 96 -33.57 4.49 2.14
N SER A 97 -34.00 5.74 1.96
CA SER A 97 -34.01 6.73 3.04
C SER A 97 -35.21 6.51 3.94
N LEU A 98 -35.00 6.53 5.25
CA LEU A 98 -36.04 6.60 6.26
C LEU A 98 -35.80 7.86 7.09
N THR A 99 -36.70 8.84 6.97
CA THR A 99 -36.51 10.17 7.54
C THR A 99 -37.64 10.47 8.52
N ALA A 100 -37.30 10.76 9.77
CA ALA A 100 -38.23 11.32 10.73
C ALA A 100 -38.16 12.85 10.66
N SER A 101 -39.30 13.51 10.49
CA SER A 101 -39.41 14.96 10.41
C SER A 101 -40.36 15.50 11.48
N ALA A 102 -40.04 16.68 11.99
CA ALA A 102 -40.89 17.45 12.89
C ALA A 102 -40.82 18.92 12.45
N GLY A 103 -41.97 19.55 12.29
CA GLY A 103 -42.09 20.91 11.77
C GLY A 103 -43.02 21.75 12.62
N TYR A 104 -42.76 23.05 12.65
CA TYR A 104 -43.70 24.04 13.16
C TYR A 104 -43.87 25.11 12.10
N THR A 105 -45.12 25.38 11.72
CA THR A 105 -45.46 26.45 10.79
C THR A 105 -46.40 27.44 11.49
N THR A 106 -46.13 28.73 11.31
CA THR A 106 -46.99 29.80 11.82
C THR A 106 -47.31 30.79 10.70
N ARG A 107 -48.53 31.35 10.71
CA ARG A 107 -48.98 32.37 9.77
C ARG A 107 -49.45 33.60 10.52
N SER A 108 -49.11 34.79 10.01
CA SER A 108 -49.63 36.06 10.52
C SER A 108 -51.16 36.12 10.42
N GLU A 109 -51.71 35.64 9.31
CA GLU A 109 -53.14 35.57 9.04
C GLU A 109 -53.65 34.16 8.74
N PHE A 110 -54.94 33.93 9.01
CA PHE A 110 -55.58 32.67 8.69
C PHE A 110 -55.59 32.46 7.16
N ALA A 111 -55.49 31.20 6.74
CA ALA A 111 -55.67 30.82 5.34
C ALA A 111 -57.17 30.83 4.98
N ALA A 112 -57.78 32.01 5.03
CA ALA A 112 -59.20 32.21 4.81
C ALA A 112 -59.52 32.07 3.31
N THR A 113 -60.41 31.13 2.96
CA THR A 113 -60.81 30.82 1.59
C THR A 113 -62.33 30.97 1.45
N GLN A 114 -62.78 31.54 0.34
CA GLN A 114 -64.20 31.60 -0.02
C GLN A 114 -64.45 30.66 -1.19
N SER A 115 -65.44 29.79 -1.08
CA SER A 115 -65.91 28.98 -2.21
C SER A 115 -66.92 29.79 -3.02
N VAL A 116 -66.59 30.07 -4.28
CA VAL A 116 -67.45 30.80 -5.22
C VAL A 116 -67.95 29.87 -6.34
N PRO A 117 -69.19 30.03 -6.85
CA PRO A 117 -69.69 29.23 -7.97
C PRO A 117 -68.77 29.33 -9.18
N PHE A 118 -68.47 28.18 -9.79
CA PHE A 118 -67.66 28.08 -11.00
C PHE A 118 -68.56 27.74 -12.19
N ILE A 119 -68.91 28.76 -12.98
CA ILE A 119 -69.86 28.65 -14.10
C ILE A 119 -69.15 29.18 -15.36
N ASP A 120 -69.24 28.44 -16.46
CA ASP A 120 -68.62 28.80 -17.75
C ASP A 120 -67.10 29.06 -17.68
N GLY A 121 -66.38 28.33 -16.83
CA GLY A 121 -64.92 28.43 -16.73
C GLY A 121 -64.41 29.62 -15.90
N GLN A 122 -65.30 30.41 -15.27
CA GLN A 122 -64.92 31.50 -14.38
C GLN A 122 -65.62 31.43 -13.02
N PRO A 123 -64.92 31.81 -11.93
CA PRO A 123 -65.54 32.02 -10.63
C PRO A 123 -66.47 33.25 -10.68
N ARG A 124 -67.65 33.19 -10.06
CA ARG A 124 -68.56 34.33 -9.91
C ARG A 124 -68.65 34.82 -8.47
N ASP A 125 -68.40 36.11 -8.26
CA ASP A 125 -68.47 36.79 -6.96
C ASP A 125 -69.92 37.12 -6.51
N GLU A 126 -70.93 36.57 -7.18
CA GLU A 126 -72.33 37.06 -7.11
C GLU A 126 -73.10 36.68 -5.82
N LEU A 127 -72.54 35.84 -4.93
CA LEU A 127 -73.13 35.55 -3.62
C LEU A 127 -72.59 36.55 -2.59
N GLY A 128 -73.20 37.73 -2.53
CA GLY A 128 -72.78 38.92 -1.75
C GLY A 128 -72.70 38.81 -0.21
N ASN A 129 -72.12 37.73 0.32
CA ASN A 129 -71.69 37.61 1.70
C ASN A 129 -70.18 37.31 1.72
N ASP A 130 -69.38 38.19 2.32
CA ASP A 130 -67.94 38.03 2.61
C ASP A 130 -67.70 36.96 3.70
N ILE A 131 -68.24 35.76 3.50
CA ILE A 131 -68.07 34.63 4.41
C ILE A 131 -66.88 33.84 3.94
N PHE A 132 -65.79 33.93 4.70
CA PHE A 132 -64.60 33.13 4.49
C PHE A 132 -64.63 31.90 5.41
N SER A 133 -64.22 30.77 4.86
CA SER A 133 -63.96 29.54 5.60
C SER A 133 -62.47 29.44 5.91
N VAL A 134 -62.13 28.90 7.08
CA VAL A 134 -60.74 28.57 7.43
C VAL A 134 -60.64 27.05 7.52
N GLY A 135 -59.73 26.47 6.75
CA GLY A 135 -59.44 25.04 6.79
C GLY A 135 -58.14 24.70 7.51
N GLN A 136 -57.41 25.71 7.97
CA GLN A 136 -56.08 25.55 8.57
C GLN A 136 -55.89 26.54 9.72
N GLU A 137 -55.32 26.04 10.82
CA GLU A 137 -54.89 26.86 11.94
C GLU A 137 -53.73 27.80 11.58
N LYS A 138 -53.58 28.90 12.34
CA LYS A 138 -52.43 29.80 12.24
C LYS A 138 -51.13 29.14 12.67
N ASN A 139 -51.18 28.27 13.68
CA ASN A 139 -50.02 27.60 14.24
C ASN A 139 -50.21 26.09 14.06
N ARG A 140 -49.20 25.41 13.52
CA ARG A 140 -49.35 24.00 13.16
C ARG A 140 -48.06 23.25 13.42
N ASN A 141 -48.14 22.21 14.23
CA ASN A 141 -47.08 21.25 14.41
C ASN A 141 -47.33 20.08 13.45
N THR A 142 -46.29 19.67 12.73
CA THR A 142 -46.32 18.48 11.88
C THR A 142 -45.25 17.49 12.33
N TYR A 143 -45.58 16.21 12.33
CA TYR A 143 -44.62 15.14 12.59
C TYR A 143 -44.78 14.10 11.50
N GLY A 144 -43.69 13.46 11.08
CA GLY A 144 -43.77 12.45 10.04
C GLY A 144 -42.60 11.49 10.05
N VAL A 145 -42.84 10.31 9.51
CA VAL A 145 -41.79 9.35 9.14
C VAL A 145 -42.02 9.00 7.68
N ASP A 146 -41.04 9.32 6.83
CA ASP A 146 -41.09 9.16 5.39
C ASP A 146 -40.02 8.15 4.94
N PHE A 147 -40.47 7.09 4.28
CA PHE A 147 -39.66 6.15 3.52
C PHE A 147 -39.59 6.62 2.07
N THR A 148 -38.39 6.70 1.49
CA THR A 148 -38.19 7.03 0.07
C THR A 148 -37.15 6.11 -0.56
N TRP A 149 -37.46 5.56 -1.74
CA TRP A 149 -36.56 4.72 -2.51
C TRP A 149 -36.52 5.13 -3.99
N SER A 150 -35.40 5.70 -4.41
CA SER A 150 -35.10 5.98 -5.83
C SER A 150 -34.39 4.79 -6.46
N ILE A 151 -34.98 4.23 -7.51
CA ILE A 151 -34.40 3.09 -8.23
C ILE A 151 -33.16 3.53 -9.03
N LEU A 152 -33.16 4.75 -9.59
CA LEU A 152 -32.01 5.26 -10.32
C LEU A 152 -30.84 5.56 -9.37
N ASP A 153 -31.10 6.22 -8.23
CA ASP A 153 -30.05 6.52 -7.26
C ASP A 153 -29.50 5.24 -6.61
N PHE A 154 -30.34 4.22 -6.40
CA PHE A 154 -29.86 2.89 -6.04
C PHE A 154 -28.86 2.34 -7.07
N GLY A 155 -29.23 2.37 -8.37
CA GLY A 155 -28.36 1.92 -9.45
C GLY A 155 -27.03 2.69 -9.51
N LEU A 156 -27.09 4.02 -9.37
CA LEU A 156 -25.89 4.87 -9.33
C LEU A 156 -25.04 4.60 -8.09
N SER A 157 -25.65 4.43 -6.92
CA SER A 157 -24.96 4.11 -5.67
C SER A 157 -24.31 2.73 -5.70
N TYR A 158 -24.93 1.76 -6.38
CA TYR A 158 -24.33 0.44 -6.63
C TYR A 158 -23.07 0.52 -7.51
N VAL A 159 -23.10 1.32 -8.58
CA VAL A 159 -21.91 1.57 -9.40
C VAL A 159 -20.82 2.30 -8.59
N ARG A 160 -21.19 3.33 -7.81
CA ARG A 160 -20.24 4.04 -6.93
C ARG A 160 -19.63 3.12 -5.86
N ALA A 161 -20.39 2.17 -5.32
CA ALA A 161 -19.87 1.17 -4.39
C ALA A 161 -18.83 0.26 -5.06
N LYS A 162 -19.03 -0.15 -6.33
CA LYS A 162 -18.01 -0.87 -7.11
C LYS A 162 -16.75 -0.03 -7.33
N GLN A 163 -16.89 1.25 -7.64
CA GLN A 163 -15.76 2.17 -7.79
C GLN A 163 -14.96 2.27 -6.49
N GLN A 164 -15.64 2.44 -5.35
CA GLN A 164 -15.00 2.50 -4.04
C GLN A 164 -14.35 1.17 -3.65
N ALA A 165 -14.90 0.03 -4.07
CA ALA A 165 -14.28 -1.28 -3.87
C ALA A 165 -12.96 -1.41 -4.65
N ASN A 166 -12.93 -0.97 -5.91
CA ASN A 166 -11.69 -0.91 -6.69
C ASN A 166 -10.70 0.09 -6.08
N GLN A 167 -11.16 1.23 -5.55
CA GLN A 167 -10.30 2.21 -4.87
C GLN A 167 -9.66 1.65 -3.60
N TYR A 168 -10.41 0.86 -2.83
CA TYR A 168 -9.86 0.10 -1.70
C TYR A 168 -8.75 -0.86 -2.16
N LEU A 169 -8.97 -1.62 -3.23
CA LEU A 169 -7.94 -2.53 -3.76
C LEU A 169 -6.68 -1.79 -4.22
N ILE A 170 -6.81 -0.60 -4.84
CA ILE A 170 -5.66 0.27 -5.16
C ILE A 170 -4.87 0.63 -3.88
N SER A 171 -5.57 1.03 -2.80
CA SER A 171 -4.89 1.39 -1.55
C SER A 171 -4.15 0.22 -0.88
N VAL A 172 -4.63 -1.02 -1.07
CA VAL A 172 -3.94 -2.24 -0.60
C VAL A 172 -2.64 -2.46 -1.38
N GLU A 173 -2.67 -2.28 -2.70
CA GLU A 173 -1.45 -2.39 -3.52
C GLU A 173 -0.44 -1.27 -3.23
N GLU A 174 -0.92 -0.06 -2.92
CA GLU A 174 -0.07 1.05 -2.48
C GLU A 174 0.59 0.78 -1.10
N GLU A 175 -0.12 0.12 -0.18
CA GLU A 175 0.47 -0.34 1.09
C GLU A 175 1.60 -1.35 0.86
N ARG A 176 1.40 -2.35 -0.01
CA ARG A 176 2.44 -3.33 -0.36
C ARG A 176 3.70 -2.66 -0.91
N LYS A 177 3.54 -1.66 -1.77
CA LYS A 177 4.66 -0.87 -2.29
C LYS A 177 5.41 -0.11 -1.19
N ALA A 178 4.69 0.47 -0.23
CA ALA A 178 5.30 1.16 0.91
C ALA A 178 6.15 0.19 1.77
N VAL A 179 5.65 -1.02 2.01
CA VAL A 179 6.37 -2.08 2.72
C VAL A 179 7.66 -2.47 1.99
N GLN A 180 7.61 -2.64 0.66
CA GLN A 180 8.78 -2.98 -0.15
C GLN A 180 9.88 -1.93 -0.06
N ASN A 181 9.52 -0.64 -0.21
CA ASN A 181 10.46 0.48 -0.11
C ASN A 181 11.07 0.58 1.29
N LEU A 182 10.24 0.52 2.32
CA LEU A 182 10.68 0.59 3.72
C LEU A 182 11.69 -0.51 4.04
N ALA A 183 11.44 -1.73 3.56
CA ALA A 183 12.34 -2.84 3.79
C ALA A 183 13.67 -2.66 3.03
N GLN A 184 13.68 -2.13 1.80
CA GLN A 184 14.92 -1.79 1.09
C GLN A 184 15.74 -0.75 1.88
N GLU A 185 15.11 0.34 2.31
CA GLU A 185 15.78 1.39 3.10
C GLU A 185 16.34 0.84 4.41
N THR A 186 15.59 -0.05 5.07
CA THR A 186 16.01 -0.68 6.33
C THR A 186 17.22 -1.59 6.15
N ARG A 187 17.31 -2.35 5.04
CA ARG A 187 18.49 -3.18 4.74
C ARG A 187 19.74 -2.35 4.54
N SER A 188 19.66 -1.27 3.75
CA SER A 188 20.79 -0.35 3.56
C SER A 188 21.21 0.32 4.87
N ALA A 189 20.25 0.79 5.67
CA ALA A 189 20.52 1.41 6.96
C ALA A 189 21.14 0.42 7.95
N TYR A 190 20.71 -0.85 7.94
CA TYR A 190 21.26 -1.90 8.80
C TYR A 190 22.75 -2.11 8.55
N TRP A 191 23.15 -2.39 7.31
CA TRP A 191 24.55 -2.64 6.97
C TRP A 191 25.44 -1.42 7.22
N LYS A 192 24.92 -0.22 6.93
CA LYS A 192 25.62 1.02 7.26
C LYS A 192 25.80 1.20 8.77
N ALA A 193 24.81 0.85 9.59
CA ALA A 193 24.89 0.93 11.05
C ALA A 193 25.84 -0.13 11.66
N VAL A 194 25.86 -1.34 11.11
CA VAL A 194 26.84 -2.39 11.46
C VAL A 194 28.26 -1.88 11.20
N SER A 195 28.53 -1.39 9.98
CA SER A 195 29.83 -0.84 9.59
C SER A 195 30.24 0.37 10.44
N ALA A 196 29.30 1.29 10.69
CA ALA A 196 29.55 2.48 11.52
C ALA A 196 29.98 2.13 12.94
N THR A 197 29.41 1.08 13.54
CA THR A 197 29.77 0.64 14.89
C THR A 197 31.24 0.22 14.94
N ALA A 198 31.72 -0.56 13.96
CA ALA A 198 33.11 -1.04 13.91
C ALA A 198 34.13 0.02 13.43
N LEU A 199 33.71 0.95 12.55
CA LEU A 199 34.61 1.95 11.97
C LEU A 199 34.81 3.16 12.89
N LEU A 200 33.79 3.61 13.61
CA LEU A 200 33.90 4.78 14.50
C LEU A 200 34.92 4.57 15.62
N GLU A 201 35.06 3.34 16.13
CA GLU A 201 36.09 2.97 17.11
C GLU A 201 37.53 3.16 16.59
N ARG A 202 37.74 3.00 15.28
CA ARG A 202 39.06 3.16 14.61
C ARG A 202 39.31 4.58 14.10
N VAL A 203 38.26 5.31 13.71
CA VAL A 203 38.37 6.69 13.20
C VAL A 203 38.88 7.66 14.27
N GLY A 204 38.44 7.52 15.53
CA GLY A 204 38.87 8.40 16.63
C GLY A 204 40.39 8.40 16.85
N PRO A 205 41.00 7.24 17.14
CA PRO A 205 42.45 7.15 17.31
C PRO A 205 43.25 7.60 16.09
N LEU A 206 42.75 7.36 14.87
CA LEU A 206 43.41 7.82 13.64
C LEU A 206 43.35 9.35 13.49
N MET A 207 42.23 9.98 13.87
CA MET A 207 42.10 11.44 13.92
C MET A 207 43.10 12.06 14.90
N ASP A 208 43.31 11.43 16.06
CA ASP A 208 44.28 11.90 17.06
C ASP A 208 45.71 11.82 16.53
N ARG A 209 46.07 10.73 15.83
CA ARG A 209 47.37 10.58 15.15
C ARG A 209 47.60 11.69 14.11
N VAL A 210 46.58 12.01 13.31
CA VAL A 210 46.64 13.08 12.30
C VAL A 210 46.83 14.45 12.95
N ASN A 211 46.08 14.76 14.01
CA ASN A 211 46.21 16.02 14.74
C ASN A 211 47.59 16.17 15.38
N GLY A 212 48.12 15.10 15.98
CA GLY A 212 49.47 15.08 16.54
C GLY A 212 50.54 15.31 15.46
N ALA A 213 50.43 14.63 14.31
CA ALA A 213 51.36 14.83 13.19
C ALA A 213 51.30 16.26 12.62
N LEU A 214 50.12 16.86 12.54
CA LEU A 214 49.92 18.25 12.12
C LEU A 214 50.57 19.25 13.09
N SER A 215 50.40 19.03 14.39
CA SER A 215 51.03 19.86 15.43
C SER A 215 52.56 19.80 15.34
N ASN A 216 53.11 18.58 15.21
CA ASN A 216 54.55 18.38 15.09
C ASN A 216 55.12 19.00 13.80
N SER A 217 54.44 18.82 12.67
CA SER A 217 54.86 19.43 11.39
C SER A 217 54.93 20.95 11.47
N ARG A 218 53.92 21.59 12.07
CA ARG A 218 53.89 23.05 12.24
C ARG A 218 55.04 23.56 13.10
N GLU A 219 55.42 22.80 14.12
CA GLU A 219 56.56 23.16 14.97
C GLU A 219 57.89 23.05 14.20
N ILE A 220 58.08 21.99 13.41
CA ILE A 220 59.24 21.83 12.52
C ILE A 220 59.32 22.98 11.51
N THR A 221 58.19 23.39 10.94
CA THR A 221 58.09 24.53 10.01
C THR A 221 58.51 25.84 10.70
N ARG A 222 58.03 26.11 11.93
CA ARG A 222 58.40 27.31 12.70
C ARG A 222 59.89 27.37 13.02
N GLN A 223 60.46 26.22 13.41
CA GLN A 223 61.86 26.11 13.79
C GLN A 223 62.82 26.11 12.59
N ARG A 224 62.31 26.13 11.35
CA ARG A 224 63.08 26.14 10.08
C ARG A 224 64.07 24.97 9.96
N ILE A 225 63.68 23.81 10.47
CA ILE A 225 64.55 22.63 10.57
C ILE A 225 64.69 21.88 9.23
N SER A 226 63.81 22.14 8.26
CA SER A 226 63.77 21.46 6.96
C SER A 226 63.25 22.36 5.84
N ASP A 227 63.35 21.88 4.59
CA ASP A 227 62.87 22.56 3.40
C ASP A 227 61.37 22.98 3.53
N PRO A 228 61.04 24.29 3.39
CA PRO A 228 59.69 24.79 3.59
C PRO A 228 58.64 24.14 2.68
N LEU A 229 58.98 23.87 1.41
CA LEU A 229 58.04 23.29 0.46
C LEU A 229 57.65 21.86 0.85
N THR A 230 58.62 21.08 1.33
CA THR A 230 58.40 19.73 1.85
C THR A 230 57.46 19.73 3.06
N ASN A 231 57.67 20.66 4.00
CA ASN A 231 56.80 20.77 5.19
C ASN A 231 55.38 21.19 4.84
N TYR A 232 55.19 22.21 3.98
CA TYR A 232 53.84 22.62 3.57
C TYR A 232 53.12 21.53 2.76
N SER A 233 53.85 20.75 1.96
CA SER A 233 53.26 19.62 1.22
C SER A 233 52.82 18.48 2.16
N TYR A 234 53.59 18.24 3.22
CA TYR A 234 53.25 17.29 4.29
C TYR A 234 52.02 17.77 5.09
N GLU A 235 52.00 19.04 5.52
CA GLU A 235 50.85 19.65 6.20
C GLU A 235 49.58 19.59 5.35
N ARG A 236 49.65 19.94 4.06
CA ARG A 236 48.51 19.82 3.13
C ARG A 236 47.98 18.39 3.08
N SER A 237 48.87 17.40 2.93
CA SER A 237 48.48 15.99 2.88
C SER A 237 47.79 15.51 4.17
N LEU A 238 48.25 15.98 5.34
CA LEU A 238 47.59 15.68 6.61
C LEU A 238 46.24 16.37 6.73
N LEU A 239 46.10 17.60 6.24
CA LEU A 239 44.81 18.29 6.18
C LEU A 239 43.83 17.58 5.24
N ASP A 240 44.29 17.04 4.12
CA ASP A 240 43.46 16.24 3.21
C ASP A 240 42.96 14.96 3.90
N VAL A 241 43.83 14.23 4.60
CA VAL A 241 43.45 13.07 5.43
C VAL A 241 42.46 13.49 6.52
N LYS A 242 42.71 14.60 7.21
CA LYS A 242 41.82 15.10 8.27
C LYS A 242 40.42 15.38 7.73
N ARG A 243 40.32 16.06 6.58
CA ARG A 243 39.05 16.34 5.90
C ARG A 243 38.34 15.05 5.52
N ALA A 244 39.06 14.07 4.97
CA ALA A 244 38.49 12.78 4.61
C ALA A 244 37.98 11.99 5.84
N LEU A 245 38.72 12.00 6.96
CA LEU A 245 38.27 11.38 8.21
C LEU A 245 37.04 12.10 8.81
N GLN A 246 36.96 13.42 8.69
CA GLN A 246 35.78 14.18 9.11
C GLN A 246 34.57 13.80 8.24
N SER A 247 34.72 13.75 6.92
CA SER A 247 33.67 13.31 6.01
C SER A 247 33.22 11.87 6.29
N LEU A 248 34.16 10.95 6.52
CA LEU A 248 33.85 9.57 6.88
C LEU A 248 33.10 9.51 8.21
N ARG A 249 33.55 10.27 9.22
CA ARG A 249 32.86 10.34 10.52
C ARG A 249 31.45 10.90 10.38
N GLU A 250 31.26 11.98 9.62
CA GLU A 250 29.93 12.57 9.34
C GLU A 250 29.01 11.57 8.62
N GLU A 251 29.55 10.77 7.70
CA GLU A 251 28.78 9.74 6.99
C GLU A 251 28.32 8.60 7.91
N LEU A 252 29.14 8.25 8.92
CA LEU A 252 28.87 7.15 9.84
C LEU A 252 28.02 7.58 11.06
N ILE A 253 28.20 8.81 11.57
CA ILE A 253 27.38 9.37 12.65
C ILE A 253 25.91 9.42 12.20
N GLY A 254 24.99 9.05 13.07
CA GLY A 254 23.57 9.04 12.75
C GLY A 254 23.08 7.75 12.08
N SER A 255 23.97 6.84 11.66
CA SER A 255 23.56 5.60 10.97
C SER A 255 22.69 4.70 11.86
N ARG A 256 22.98 4.67 13.17
CA ARG A 256 22.19 3.93 14.15
C ARG A 256 20.84 4.61 14.39
N GLU A 257 20.84 5.93 14.57
CA GLU A 257 19.64 6.74 14.75
C GLU A 257 18.71 6.64 13.53
N LYS A 258 19.27 6.58 12.31
CA LYS A 258 18.50 6.35 11.08
C LYS A 258 17.87 4.96 11.05
N LEU A 259 18.60 3.92 11.44
CA LEU A 259 18.05 2.57 11.55
C LEU A 259 16.95 2.50 12.63
N ALA A 260 17.17 3.14 13.79
CA ALA A 260 16.17 3.25 14.86
C ALA A 260 14.89 3.91 14.35
N GLN A 261 15.00 5.03 13.62
CA GLN A 261 13.86 5.71 12.99
C GLN A 261 13.08 4.75 12.07
N LEU A 262 13.77 4.01 11.19
CA LEU A 262 13.12 3.08 10.26
C LEU A 262 12.43 1.93 10.99
N MET A 263 13.03 1.41 12.06
CA MET A 263 12.42 0.41 12.96
C MET A 263 11.29 0.99 13.84
N GLY A 264 11.02 2.30 13.76
CA GLY A 264 10.00 2.98 14.57
C GLY A 264 10.39 3.18 16.04
N LEU A 265 11.68 3.03 16.37
CA LEU A 265 12.21 3.18 17.72
C LEU A 265 12.49 4.66 18.05
N PRO A 266 12.35 5.08 19.32
CA PRO A 266 12.87 6.36 19.80
C PRO A 266 14.37 6.52 19.51
N PRO A 267 14.86 7.73 19.15
CA PRO A 267 16.28 7.94 18.79
C PRO A 267 17.28 7.62 19.91
N ASP A 268 16.85 7.68 21.17
CA ASP A 268 17.66 7.40 22.37
C ASP A 268 17.67 5.91 22.76
N THR A 269 17.01 5.05 21.98
CA THR A 269 16.97 3.61 22.26
C THR A 269 18.34 2.98 22.08
N VAL A 270 18.82 2.31 23.13
CA VAL A 270 20.05 1.52 23.07
C VAL A 270 19.72 0.10 22.60
N TYR A 271 20.44 -0.38 21.60
CA TYR A 271 20.29 -1.74 21.06
C TYR A 271 21.63 -2.26 20.51
N GLN A 272 21.76 -3.57 20.33
CA GLN A 272 22.95 -4.19 19.76
C GLN A 272 22.65 -4.72 18.36
N LEU A 273 23.65 -4.64 17.48
CA LEU A 273 23.59 -5.22 16.14
C LEU A 273 24.47 -6.47 16.12
N LYS A 274 24.03 -7.50 15.39
CA LYS A 274 24.87 -8.68 15.19
C LYS A 274 26.13 -8.28 14.42
N SER A 275 27.30 -8.67 14.94
CA SER A 275 28.58 -8.55 14.23
C SER A 275 28.69 -9.66 13.18
N TYR A 276 29.38 -9.38 12.07
CA TYR A 276 29.63 -10.34 11.01
C TYR A 276 31.12 -10.36 10.69
N ASP A 277 31.68 -11.55 10.57
CA ASP A 277 33.04 -11.71 10.05
C ASP A 277 33.04 -11.65 8.51
N ALA A 278 34.18 -11.31 7.92
CA ALA A 278 34.28 -11.12 6.47
C ALA A 278 33.96 -12.40 5.68
N ASP A 279 34.23 -13.57 6.27
CA ASP A 279 34.01 -14.89 5.67
C ASP A 279 32.56 -15.39 5.81
N GLU A 280 31.69 -14.67 6.55
CA GLU A 280 30.28 -15.03 6.74
C GLU A 280 29.34 -14.38 5.69
N LEU A 281 29.86 -13.50 4.83
CA LEU A 281 29.07 -12.65 3.93
C LEU A 281 29.07 -13.17 2.49
N ASP A 282 28.39 -14.28 2.26
CA ASP A 282 28.24 -14.86 0.92
C ASP A 282 27.22 -14.11 0.05
N ALA A 283 27.51 -14.06 -1.25
CA ALA A 283 26.62 -13.51 -2.26
C ALA A 283 25.39 -14.42 -2.44
N PRO A 284 24.16 -13.92 -2.22
CA PRO A 284 22.96 -14.73 -2.41
C PRO A 284 22.84 -15.14 -3.87
N ASN A 285 22.67 -16.44 -4.14
CA ASN A 285 22.41 -16.93 -5.49
C ASN A 285 20.98 -16.57 -5.91
N ALA A 286 20.79 -15.99 -7.09
CA ALA A 286 19.48 -15.69 -7.65
C ALA A 286 19.23 -16.60 -8.85
N VAL A 287 18.17 -17.41 -8.76
CA VAL A 287 17.68 -18.25 -9.84
C VAL A 287 16.50 -17.52 -10.49
N PHE A 288 16.63 -17.15 -11.76
CA PHE A 288 15.61 -16.40 -12.48
C PHE A 288 15.66 -16.65 -13.98
N ASP A 289 14.49 -16.57 -14.60
CA ASP A 289 14.28 -16.65 -16.05
C ASP A 289 13.47 -15.43 -16.49
N ILE A 290 13.95 -14.72 -17.51
CA ILE A 290 13.35 -13.44 -17.92
C ILE A 290 11.91 -13.64 -18.40
N ASP A 291 11.62 -14.70 -19.16
CA ASP A 291 10.28 -14.93 -19.70
C ASP A 291 9.27 -15.21 -18.57
N THR A 292 9.67 -16.06 -17.61
CA THR A 292 8.91 -16.29 -16.37
C THR A 292 8.70 -15.00 -15.60
N MET A 293 9.74 -14.18 -15.47
CA MET A 293 9.70 -12.92 -14.74
C MET A 293 8.73 -11.93 -15.37
N GLU A 294 8.78 -11.72 -16.69
CA GLU A 294 7.90 -10.82 -17.42
C GLU A 294 6.42 -11.20 -17.27
N ASN A 295 6.11 -12.48 -17.49
CA ASN A 295 4.75 -13.00 -17.35
C ASN A 295 4.23 -12.83 -15.93
N THR A 296 5.05 -13.15 -14.93
CA THR A 296 4.71 -13.00 -13.52
C THR A 296 4.50 -11.53 -13.16
N ALA A 297 5.36 -10.64 -13.63
CA ALA A 297 5.31 -9.21 -13.37
C ALA A 297 4.00 -8.58 -13.86
N LEU A 298 3.54 -8.91 -15.06
CA LEU A 298 2.29 -8.38 -15.64
C LEU A 298 1.04 -8.82 -14.87
N LEU A 299 1.13 -9.87 -14.06
CA LEU A 299 0.02 -10.41 -13.26
C LEU A 299 0.05 -9.92 -11.81
N GLN A 300 1.22 -9.83 -11.20
CA GLN A 300 1.37 -9.63 -9.76
C GLN A 300 1.86 -8.24 -9.37
N ARG A 301 2.44 -7.45 -10.29
CA ARG A 301 3.01 -6.14 -9.92
C ARG A 301 1.95 -5.17 -9.41
N PRO A 302 2.14 -4.59 -8.20
CA PRO A 302 1.19 -3.63 -7.62
C PRO A 302 0.82 -2.47 -8.56
N GLU A 303 1.76 -1.97 -9.36
CA GLU A 303 1.51 -0.91 -10.33
C GLU A 303 0.54 -1.32 -11.44
N ILE A 304 0.67 -2.56 -11.96
CA ILE A 304 -0.22 -3.09 -13.00
C ILE A 304 -1.60 -3.39 -12.45
N LEU A 305 -1.67 -3.96 -11.25
CA LEU A 305 -2.93 -4.20 -10.55
C LEU A 305 -3.66 -2.88 -10.28
N SER A 306 -2.95 -1.87 -9.76
CA SER A 306 -3.50 -0.53 -9.53
C SER A 306 -4.02 0.12 -10.82
N ALA A 307 -3.24 0.06 -11.91
CA ALA A 307 -3.67 0.56 -13.22
C ALA A 307 -4.89 -0.20 -13.75
N SER A 308 -4.96 -1.51 -13.51
CA SER A 308 -6.10 -2.35 -13.90
C SER A 308 -7.37 -2.03 -13.11
N TYR A 309 -7.26 -1.72 -11.81
CA TYR A 309 -8.39 -1.23 -11.00
C TYR A 309 -8.85 0.17 -11.43
N ARG A 310 -7.92 1.08 -11.76
CA ARG A 310 -8.27 2.40 -12.32
C ARG A 310 -9.04 2.27 -13.64
N LYS A 311 -8.63 1.34 -14.52
CA LYS A 311 -9.38 0.99 -15.73
C LYS A 311 -10.79 0.47 -15.43
N ARG A 312 -10.96 -0.34 -14.38
CA ARG A 312 -12.30 -0.79 -13.93
C ARG A 312 -13.16 0.37 -13.45
N ILE A 313 -12.60 1.30 -12.68
CA ILE A 313 -13.29 2.52 -12.21
C ILE A 313 -13.76 3.36 -13.41
N ALA A 314 -12.89 3.59 -14.40
CA ALA A 314 -13.25 4.33 -15.62
C ALA A 314 -14.39 3.65 -16.41
N ARG A 315 -14.41 2.31 -16.47
CA ARG A 315 -15.53 1.57 -17.08
C ARG A 315 -16.83 1.71 -16.28
N ASP A 316 -16.73 1.77 -14.96
CA ASP A 316 -17.87 2.04 -14.08
C ASP A 316 -18.39 3.48 -14.25
N ASP A 317 -17.51 4.46 -14.55
CA ASP A 317 -17.94 5.83 -14.89
C ASP A 317 -18.80 5.86 -16.17
N VAL A 318 -18.45 5.06 -17.19
CA VAL A 318 -19.30 4.90 -18.39
C VAL A 318 -20.67 4.32 -18.03
N ARG A 319 -20.72 3.32 -17.14
CA ARG A 319 -22.00 2.75 -16.66
C ARG A 319 -22.81 3.77 -15.89
N ALA A 320 -22.19 4.57 -15.02
CA ALA A 320 -22.86 5.64 -14.31
C ALA A 320 -23.41 6.70 -15.27
N ALA A 321 -22.64 7.10 -16.29
CA ALA A 321 -23.08 8.03 -17.33
C ALA A 321 -24.28 7.48 -18.12
N LEU A 322 -24.30 6.18 -18.44
CA LEU A 322 -25.44 5.51 -19.08
C LEU A 322 -26.68 5.44 -18.16
N LEU A 323 -26.50 5.15 -16.87
CA LEU A 323 -27.61 5.11 -15.91
C LEU A 323 -28.28 6.47 -15.78
N GLN A 324 -27.49 7.56 -15.74
CA GLN A 324 -28.00 8.94 -15.69
C GLN A 324 -28.87 9.34 -16.90
N MET A 325 -28.92 8.52 -17.95
CA MET A 325 -29.79 8.75 -19.11
C MET A 325 -31.23 8.25 -18.91
N PHE A 326 -31.49 7.44 -17.88
CA PHE A 326 -32.81 6.91 -17.58
C PHE A 326 -33.61 7.85 -16.66
N PRO A 327 -34.96 7.85 -16.75
CA PRO A 327 -35.80 8.51 -15.76
C PRO A 327 -35.64 7.87 -14.38
N ASP A 328 -35.78 8.67 -13.32
CA ASP A 328 -35.84 8.18 -11.95
C ASP A 328 -37.27 7.75 -11.60
N LEU A 329 -37.41 6.51 -11.12
CA LEU A 329 -38.63 6.02 -10.48
C LEU A 329 -38.41 6.03 -8.97
N SER A 330 -39.13 6.91 -8.29
CA SER A 330 -39.10 7.05 -6.83
C SER A 330 -40.38 6.48 -6.22
N LEU A 331 -40.21 5.61 -5.23
CA LEU A 331 -41.28 5.05 -4.42
C LEU A 331 -41.24 5.72 -3.04
N SER A 332 -42.38 6.18 -2.56
CA SER A 332 -42.49 6.79 -1.24
C SER A 332 -43.64 6.18 -0.44
N ALA A 333 -43.42 6.08 0.86
CA ALA A 333 -44.46 5.73 1.82
C ALA A 333 -44.19 6.51 3.10
N GLY A 334 -45.23 6.99 3.78
CA GLY A 334 -45.03 7.74 5.01
C GLY A 334 -46.24 7.72 5.91
N TYR A 335 -45.98 8.04 7.16
CA TYR A 335 -47.00 8.31 8.17
C TYR A 335 -46.81 9.73 8.65
N GLN A 336 -47.87 10.52 8.64
CA GLN A 336 -47.85 11.94 8.94
C GLN A 336 -48.91 12.30 9.97
N HIS A 337 -48.57 13.25 10.84
CA HIS A 337 -49.43 13.89 11.82
C HIS A 337 -49.42 15.41 11.60
N ASP A 338 -50.59 16.03 11.69
CA ASP A 338 -50.78 17.47 11.62
C ASP A 338 -51.74 17.93 12.71
N SER A 339 -51.29 18.87 13.56
CA SER A 339 -52.05 19.37 14.71
C SER A 339 -53.23 20.28 14.35
N ASN A 340 -53.60 20.39 13.07
CA ASN A 340 -54.70 21.23 12.63
C ASN A 340 -56.07 20.70 13.09
N ASP A 341 -56.72 21.40 14.01
CA ASP A 341 -58.03 21.04 14.56
C ASP A 341 -59.16 21.00 13.51
N PHE A 342 -58.96 21.62 12.33
CA PHE A 342 -59.91 21.55 11.22
C PHE A 342 -59.82 20.26 10.39
N LEU A 343 -58.83 19.39 10.65
CA LEU A 343 -58.77 18.06 10.04
C LEU A 343 -59.69 17.08 10.77
N ARG A 344 -60.41 16.27 10.00
CA ARG A 344 -61.15 15.13 10.57
C ARG A 344 -60.22 14.02 11.05
N TYR A 345 -59.11 13.82 10.34
CA TYR A 345 -58.07 12.85 10.67
C TYR A 345 -56.73 13.59 10.68
N ASN A 346 -56.21 13.83 11.86
CA ASN A 346 -54.92 14.51 12.07
C ASN A 346 -53.74 13.60 11.74
N ASP A 347 -53.97 12.29 11.68
CA ASP A 347 -53.02 11.27 11.32
C ASP A 347 -53.42 10.61 10.00
N TRP A 348 -52.47 10.42 9.10
CA TRP A 348 -52.70 9.65 7.88
C TRP A 348 -51.43 8.92 7.43
N ALA A 349 -51.63 7.83 6.71
CA ALA A 349 -50.58 7.16 5.97
C ALA A 349 -50.74 7.46 4.47
N SER A 350 -49.63 7.60 3.78
CA SER A 350 -49.58 7.83 2.34
C SER A 350 -48.58 6.88 1.68
N ALA A 351 -48.86 6.49 0.44
CA ALA A 351 -47.95 5.75 -0.40
C ALA A 351 -48.08 6.30 -1.83
N GLY A 352 -46.95 6.42 -2.53
CA GLY A 352 -46.90 7.02 -3.85
C GLY A 352 -45.73 6.49 -4.68
N ALA A 353 -45.86 6.68 -5.99
CA ALA A 353 -44.78 6.46 -6.94
C ALA A 353 -44.72 7.67 -7.88
N SER A 354 -43.52 8.15 -8.15
CA SER A 354 -43.29 9.27 -9.07
C SER A 354 -42.19 8.91 -10.05
N ILE A 355 -42.40 9.25 -11.33
CA ILE A 355 -41.36 9.17 -12.35
C ILE A 355 -40.91 10.59 -12.72
N SER A 356 -39.61 10.84 -12.69
CA SER A 356 -39.02 12.15 -12.97
C SER A 356 -37.89 12.02 -14.00
N TYR A 357 -37.83 12.93 -14.97
CA TYR A 357 -36.76 12.98 -15.96
C TYR A 357 -36.35 14.43 -16.22
N ASP A 358 -35.05 14.70 -16.10
CA ASP A 358 -34.50 16.00 -16.46
C ASP A 358 -34.34 16.09 -17.99
N LEU A 359 -35.26 16.81 -18.63
CA LEU A 359 -35.27 16.98 -20.08
C LEU A 359 -34.07 17.78 -20.61
N LEU A 360 -33.42 18.60 -19.79
CA LEU A 360 -32.24 19.37 -20.21
C LEU A 360 -30.98 18.50 -20.21
N ASN A 361 -30.96 17.38 -19.47
CA ASN A 361 -29.81 16.46 -19.47
C ASN A 361 -29.54 15.87 -20.86
N ILE A 362 -30.53 15.77 -21.76
CA ILE A 362 -30.37 15.21 -23.11
C ILE A 362 -29.27 15.90 -23.92
N PHE A 363 -29.05 17.20 -23.69
CA PHE A 363 -27.99 17.98 -24.36
C PHE A 363 -26.59 17.66 -23.83
N GLN A 364 -26.49 17.18 -22.59
CA GLN A 364 -25.22 16.83 -21.94
C GLN A 364 -24.91 15.33 -22.04
N THR A 365 -25.93 14.50 -22.25
CA THR A 365 -25.84 13.04 -22.23
C THR A 365 -24.75 12.49 -23.15
N LYS A 366 -24.71 12.94 -24.41
CA LYS A 366 -23.68 12.50 -25.37
C LYS A 366 -22.28 12.91 -24.91
N ALA A 367 -22.11 14.16 -24.50
CA ALA A 367 -20.82 14.69 -24.06
C ALA A 367 -20.30 13.95 -22.80
N LYS A 368 -21.17 13.65 -21.83
CA LYS A 368 -20.82 12.87 -20.63
C LYS A 368 -20.40 11.44 -20.97
N TYR A 369 -21.13 10.79 -21.87
CA TYR A 369 -20.80 9.44 -22.35
C TYR A 369 -19.47 9.40 -23.11
N ASP A 370 -19.28 10.31 -24.07
CA ASP A 370 -18.06 10.39 -24.87
C ASP A 370 -16.85 10.68 -23.97
N ALA A 371 -16.97 11.60 -22.99
CA ALA A 371 -15.91 11.88 -22.02
C ALA A 371 -15.57 10.67 -21.12
N ALA A 372 -16.59 9.94 -20.64
CA ALA A 372 -16.38 8.74 -19.83
C ALA A 372 -15.72 7.63 -20.68
N LYS A 373 -16.12 7.46 -21.95
CA LYS A 373 -15.52 6.49 -22.87
C LYS A 373 -14.06 6.82 -23.16
N THR A 374 -13.74 8.09 -23.46
CA THR A 374 -12.35 8.53 -23.64
C THR A 374 -11.53 8.33 -22.38
N SER A 375 -12.11 8.48 -21.19
CA SER A 375 -11.42 8.17 -19.92
C SER A 375 -11.01 6.70 -19.80
N VAL A 376 -11.78 5.76 -20.38
CA VAL A 376 -11.39 4.35 -20.47
C VAL A 376 -10.20 4.17 -21.42
N GLU A 377 -10.21 4.83 -22.58
CA GLU A 377 -9.09 4.78 -23.54
C GLU A 377 -7.80 5.33 -22.91
N VAL A 378 -7.89 6.43 -22.16
CA VAL A 378 -6.76 6.98 -21.39
C VAL A 378 -6.26 5.98 -20.34
N ALA A 379 -7.17 5.35 -19.58
CA ALA A 379 -6.79 4.35 -18.59
C ALA A 379 -6.14 3.11 -19.22
N ASP A 380 -6.53 2.75 -20.45
CA ASP A 380 -5.95 1.66 -21.22
C ASP A 380 -4.50 1.97 -21.62
N GLU A 381 -4.27 3.16 -22.18
CA GLU A 381 -2.92 3.64 -22.55
C GLU A 381 -2.01 3.79 -21.32
N GLN A 382 -2.53 4.31 -20.20
CA GLN A 382 -1.79 4.40 -18.94
C GLN A 382 -1.37 3.01 -18.43
N ARG A 383 -2.27 2.01 -18.55
CA ARG A 383 -1.93 0.63 -18.18
C ARG A 383 -0.87 0.05 -19.09
N LEU A 384 -0.91 0.29 -20.40
CA LEU A 384 0.12 -0.16 -21.35
C LEU A 384 1.48 0.50 -21.06
N ALA A 385 1.51 1.80 -20.81
CA ALA A 385 2.72 2.50 -20.40
C ALA A 385 3.29 1.95 -19.07
N THR A 386 2.42 1.62 -18.12
CA THR A 386 2.80 0.99 -16.85
C THR A 386 3.39 -0.41 -17.10
N ALA A 387 2.80 -1.20 -17.99
CA ALA A 387 3.31 -2.52 -18.39
C ALA A 387 4.73 -2.42 -18.97
N LEU A 388 4.95 -1.50 -19.92
CA LEU A 388 6.27 -1.28 -20.49
C LEU A 388 7.31 -0.86 -19.44
N ALA A 389 6.94 0.03 -18.52
CA ALA A 389 7.82 0.45 -17.43
C ALA A 389 8.16 -0.71 -16.48
N VAL A 390 7.18 -1.57 -16.16
CA VAL A 390 7.38 -2.76 -15.33
C VAL A 390 8.27 -3.79 -16.00
N LEU A 391 8.07 -4.08 -17.28
CA LEU A 391 8.96 -4.97 -18.04
C LEU A 391 10.38 -4.41 -18.09
N THR A 392 10.54 -3.10 -18.30
CA THR A 392 11.86 -2.45 -18.24
C THR A 392 12.51 -2.64 -16.86
N GLN A 393 11.74 -2.50 -15.77
CA GLN A 393 12.23 -2.71 -14.41
C GLN A 393 12.65 -4.16 -14.12
N VAL A 394 11.97 -5.15 -14.72
CA VAL A 394 12.36 -6.57 -14.64
C VAL A 394 13.75 -6.78 -15.22
N HIS A 395 14.00 -6.27 -16.43
CA HIS A 395 15.32 -6.37 -17.07
C HIS A 395 16.40 -5.61 -16.31
N LEU A 396 16.07 -4.39 -15.83
CA LEU A 396 17.00 -3.60 -15.01
C LEU A 396 17.35 -4.32 -13.71
N ALA A 397 16.40 -4.97 -13.04
CA ALA A 397 16.66 -5.71 -11.81
C ALA A 397 17.67 -6.86 -12.03
N ALA A 398 17.57 -7.58 -13.15
CA ALA A 398 18.53 -8.63 -13.50
C ALA A 398 19.94 -8.05 -13.76
N LEU A 399 20.04 -6.92 -14.47
CA LEU A 399 21.31 -6.23 -14.73
C LEU A 399 21.93 -5.66 -13.44
N GLU A 400 21.12 -5.02 -12.60
CA GLU A 400 21.55 -4.47 -11.31
C GLU A 400 22.08 -5.57 -10.38
N TYR A 401 21.44 -6.74 -10.34
CA TYR A 401 21.94 -7.86 -9.56
C TYR A 401 23.30 -8.36 -10.04
N ARG A 402 23.49 -8.52 -11.36
CA ARG A 402 24.80 -8.91 -11.93
C ARG A 402 25.87 -7.87 -11.60
N SER A 403 25.56 -6.59 -11.77
CA SER A 403 26.45 -5.48 -11.46
C SER A 403 26.81 -5.42 -9.97
N ALA A 404 25.82 -5.52 -9.07
CA ALA A 404 26.04 -5.51 -7.63
C ALA A 404 26.89 -6.69 -7.16
N ARG A 405 26.73 -7.87 -7.79
CA ARG A 405 27.55 -9.05 -7.51
C ARG A 405 29.02 -8.83 -7.90
N GLU A 406 29.28 -8.26 -9.07
CA GLU A 406 30.63 -7.90 -9.52
C GLU A 406 31.25 -6.80 -8.63
N GLN A 407 30.45 -5.81 -8.23
CA GLN A 407 30.89 -4.73 -7.35
C GLN A 407 31.26 -5.24 -5.95
N LEU A 408 30.49 -6.18 -5.38
CA LEU A 408 30.85 -6.83 -4.12
C LEU A 408 32.16 -7.63 -4.26
N ALA A 409 32.31 -8.42 -5.31
CA ALA A 409 33.53 -9.20 -5.55
C ALA A 409 34.76 -8.28 -5.66
N THR A 410 34.65 -7.20 -6.42
CA THR A 410 35.71 -6.20 -6.57
C THR A 410 36.03 -5.50 -5.25
N SER A 411 35.00 -5.08 -4.50
CA SER A 411 35.18 -4.39 -3.21
C SER A 411 35.81 -5.30 -2.16
N THR A 412 35.48 -6.60 -2.17
CA THR A 412 36.06 -7.61 -1.27
C THR A 412 37.53 -7.83 -1.57
N ASN A 413 37.90 -7.98 -2.85
CA ASN A 413 39.31 -8.08 -3.26
C ASN A 413 40.09 -6.81 -2.92
N TYR A 414 39.50 -5.64 -3.18
CA TYR A 414 40.11 -4.34 -2.87
C TYR A 414 40.37 -4.17 -1.37
N LEU A 415 39.38 -4.50 -0.52
CA LEU A 415 39.53 -4.47 0.93
C LEU A 415 40.65 -5.39 1.41
N THR A 416 40.71 -6.61 0.88
CA THR A 416 41.75 -7.59 1.23
C THR A 416 43.14 -7.04 0.95
N VAL A 417 43.36 -6.50 -0.27
CA VAL A 417 44.64 -5.88 -0.64
C VAL A 417 44.93 -4.63 0.22
N SER A 418 43.92 -3.79 0.44
CA SER A 418 44.08 -2.55 1.23
C SER A 418 44.43 -2.82 2.70
N ARG A 419 43.84 -3.87 3.32
CA ARG A 419 44.22 -4.33 4.67
C ARG A 419 45.66 -4.80 4.71
N ASN A 420 46.07 -5.66 3.77
CA ASN A 420 47.45 -6.15 3.70
C ASN A 420 48.48 -5.01 3.53
N ILE A 421 48.17 -4.01 2.70
CA ILE A 421 49.02 -2.82 2.53
C ILE A 421 49.07 -1.99 3.81
N SER A 422 47.90 -1.71 4.41
CA SER A 422 47.81 -0.95 5.67
C SER A 422 48.65 -1.60 6.77
N ASP A 423 48.56 -2.91 6.94
CA ASP A 423 49.30 -3.65 7.96
C ASP A 423 50.81 -3.64 7.70
N LEU A 424 51.23 -3.85 6.45
CA LEU A 424 52.64 -3.81 6.05
C LEU A 424 53.25 -2.42 6.27
N VAL A 425 52.56 -1.37 5.80
CA VAL A 425 53.03 0.02 5.89
C VAL A 425 53.03 0.50 7.35
N PHE A 426 52.05 0.07 8.16
CA PHE A 426 52.04 0.34 9.58
C PHE A 426 53.26 -0.27 10.27
N ASN A 427 53.54 -1.56 10.04
CA ASN A 427 54.71 -2.24 10.63
C ASN A 427 56.04 -1.60 10.18
N GLN A 428 56.16 -1.19 8.92
CA GLN A 428 57.35 -0.49 8.41
C GLN A 428 57.51 0.92 9.00
N SER A 429 56.41 1.63 9.23
CA SER A 429 56.42 2.93 9.90
C SER A 429 56.89 2.82 11.36
N GLU A 430 56.45 1.79 12.08
CA GLU A 430 56.90 1.52 13.45
C GLU A 430 58.39 1.13 13.49
N ALA A 431 58.88 0.42 12.47
CA ALA A 431 60.30 0.11 12.30
C ALA A 431 61.16 1.27 11.74
N GLY A 432 60.59 2.47 11.58
CA GLY A 432 61.29 3.66 11.06
C GLY A 432 61.66 3.61 9.56
N SER A 433 61.17 2.61 8.82
CA SER A 433 61.52 2.35 7.42
C SER A 433 60.57 3.00 6.40
N THR A 434 59.43 3.54 6.86
CA THR A 434 58.47 4.30 6.03
C THR A 434 57.91 5.51 6.79
N GLY A 435 57.53 6.56 6.08
CA GLY A 435 56.99 7.79 6.68
C GLY A 435 55.59 7.60 7.31
N LYS A 436 55.39 8.17 8.51
CA LYS A 436 54.12 8.13 9.26
C LYS A 436 52.89 8.57 8.47
N LEU A 437 53.04 9.53 7.56
CA LEU A 437 51.94 10.00 6.70
C LEU A 437 51.44 8.90 5.76
N THR A 438 52.33 8.08 5.23
CA THR A 438 51.96 6.95 4.36
C THR A 438 51.15 5.93 5.15
N ALA A 439 51.59 5.57 6.37
CA ALA A 439 50.82 4.67 7.25
C ALA A 439 49.43 5.22 7.60
N ILE A 440 49.33 6.51 7.91
CA ILE A 440 48.06 7.18 8.18
C ILE A 440 47.13 7.15 6.95
N LYS A 441 47.67 7.41 5.74
CA LYS A 441 46.90 7.37 4.49
C LYS A 441 46.39 5.97 4.20
N GLU A 442 47.22 4.94 4.34
CA GLU A 442 46.81 3.56 4.05
C GLU A 442 45.81 3.02 5.10
N GLN A 443 45.92 3.44 6.37
CA GLN A 443 44.90 3.14 7.37
C GLN A 443 43.55 3.77 7.01
N LEU A 444 43.52 5.05 6.59
CA LEU A 444 42.30 5.68 6.10
C LEU A 444 41.73 4.95 4.88
N ASN A 445 42.57 4.62 3.88
CA ASN A 445 42.15 3.90 2.68
C ASN A 445 41.49 2.56 3.03
N SER A 446 42.06 1.83 4.01
CA SER A 446 41.51 0.56 4.48
C SER A 446 40.15 0.73 5.16
N LEU A 447 39.96 1.76 5.98
CA LEU A 447 38.65 2.07 6.59
C LEU A 447 37.58 2.41 5.54
N VAL A 448 37.94 3.20 4.52
CA VAL A 448 37.03 3.55 3.42
C VAL A 448 36.73 2.32 2.55
N ALA A 449 37.72 1.46 2.30
CA ALA A 449 37.54 0.20 1.59
C ALA A 449 36.54 -0.72 2.31
N GLU A 450 36.61 -0.77 3.64
CA GLU A 450 35.73 -1.58 4.47
C GLU A 450 34.29 -1.09 4.39
N LEU A 451 34.07 0.22 4.57
CA LEU A 451 32.74 0.82 4.40
C LEU A 451 32.16 0.52 3.02
N ARG A 452 32.95 0.68 1.95
CA ARG A 452 32.51 0.43 0.57
C ARG A 452 32.12 -1.02 0.33
N ARG A 453 32.87 -1.98 0.90
CA ARG A 453 32.53 -3.41 0.83
C ARG A 453 31.20 -3.69 1.52
N ASP A 454 30.99 -3.13 2.71
CA ASP A 454 29.75 -3.33 3.48
C ASP A 454 28.52 -2.73 2.76
N LEU A 455 28.69 -1.55 2.16
CA LEU A 455 27.64 -0.93 1.33
C LEU A 455 27.38 -1.74 0.05
N ALA A 456 28.42 -2.25 -0.62
CA ALA A 456 28.26 -3.11 -1.79
C ALA A 456 27.52 -4.42 -1.44
N TYR A 457 27.73 -4.97 -0.23
CA TYR A 457 26.96 -6.11 0.25
C TYR A 457 25.48 -5.77 0.45
N ALA A 458 25.19 -4.63 1.06
CA ALA A 458 23.83 -4.13 1.21
C ALA A 458 23.14 -3.93 -0.16
N ASP A 459 23.87 -3.39 -1.13
CA ASP A 459 23.38 -3.18 -2.50
C ASP A 459 23.09 -4.50 -3.21
N LEU A 460 23.94 -5.52 -3.04
CA LEU A 460 23.68 -6.87 -3.57
C LEU A 460 22.42 -7.49 -2.95
N GLN A 461 22.26 -7.38 -1.62
CA GLN A 461 21.05 -7.87 -0.92
C GLN A 461 19.78 -7.17 -1.43
N ASN A 462 19.87 -5.87 -1.69
CA ASN A 462 18.76 -5.10 -2.26
C ASN A 462 18.50 -5.46 -3.72
N ALA A 463 19.54 -5.65 -4.53
CA ALA A 463 19.40 -6.07 -5.93
C ALA A 463 18.78 -7.47 -6.04
N PHE A 464 19.17 -8.40 -5.17
CA PHE A 464 18.53 -9.71 -5.03
C PHE A 464 17.04 -9.55 -4.71
N ALA A 465 16.68 -8.74 -3.71
CA ALA A 465 15.28 -8.50 -3.38
C ALA A 465 14.50 -7.84 -4.54
N ARG A 466 15.15 -6.94 -5.29
CA ARG A 466 14.56 -6.26 -6.46
C ARG A 466 14.21 -7.21 -7.61
N ILE A 467 14.92 -8.32 -7.78
CA ILE A 467 14.54 -9.37 -8.75
C ILE A 467 13.10 -9.81 -8.48
N TYR A 468 12.81 -10.23 -7.24
CA TYR A 468 11.48 -10.77 -6.88
C TYR A 468 10.41 -9.68 -6.74
N GLN A 469 10.79 -8.47 -6.28
CA GLN A 469 9.87 -7.33 -6.24
C GLN A 469 9.49 -6.84 -7.63
N SER A 470 10.40 -6.89 -8.61
CA SER A 470 10.14 -6.47 -9.99
C SER A 470 9.14 -7.38 -10.72
N ILE A 471 8.96 -8.60 -10.22
CA ILE A 471 7.93 -9.54 -10.67
C ILE A 471 6.68 -9.57 -9.79
N GLY A 472 6.62 -8.72 -8.76
CA GLY A 472 5.43 -8.53 -7.92
C GLY A 472 5.31 -9.53 -6.76
N LEU A 473 6.34 -10.33 -6.49
CA LEU A 473 6.34 -11.18 -5.32
C LEU A 473 6.56 -10.37 -4.05
N ASP A 474 5.74 -10.63 -3.03
CA ASP A 474 5.85 -10.01 -1.73
C ASP A 474 6.78 -10.83 -0.82
N PRO A 475 7.95 -10.31 -0.39
CA PRO A 475 8.83 -11.02 0.55
C PRO A 475 8.25 -11.10 1.97
N TYR A 476 7.17 -10.37 2.26
CA TYR A 476 6.69 -10.11 3.62
C TYR A 476 5.28 -10.69 3.78
N PRO A 477 5.14 -11.96 4.20
CA PRO A 477 3.84 -12.59 4.33
C PRO A 477 2.96 -11.82 5.32
N GLN A 478 1.72 -11.50 4.93
CA GLN A 478 0.77 -10.80 5.81
C GLN A 478 0.25 -11.69 6.94
N ASP A 479 0.45 -12.99 6.81
CA ASP A 479 0.07 -14.08 7.70
C ASP A 479 1.25 -14.60 8.56
N ALA A 480 2.41 -13.94 8.50
CA ALA A 480 3.65 -14.38 9.16
C ALA A 480 3.65 -14.29 10.70
N GLY A 481 2.55 -13.86 11.33
CA GLY A 481 2.46 -13.60 12.76
C GLY A 481 2.63 -12.12 13.13
N ASP A 482 2.34 -11.80 14.39
CA ASP A 482 2.31 -10.42 14.90
C ASP A 482 3.62 -10.02 15.61
N THR A 483 4.58 -10.94 15.73
CA THR A 483 5.87 -10.69 16.41
C THR A 483 7.02 -10.46 15.42
N PRO A 484 8.05 -9.67 15.79
CA PRO A 484 9.21 -9.45 14.93
C PRO A 484 9.97 -10.73 14.56
N ASP A 485 10.05 -11.71 15.47
CA ASP A 485 10.84 -12.93 15.26
C ASP A 485 10.13 -13.92 14.33
N GLU A 486 8.81 -14.05 14.43
CA GLU A 486 8.00 -14.85 13.49
C GLU A 486 8.10 -14.27 12.08
N LEU A 487 7.91 -12.95 11.94
CA LEU A 487 8.04 -12.27 10.65
C LEU A 487 9.46 -12.35 10.09
N ALA A 488 10.50 -12.19 10.93
CA ALA A 488 11.90 -12.36 10.50
C ALA A 488 12.18 -13.79 10.01
N SER A 489 11.64 -14.80 10.70
CA SER A 489 11.77 -16.20 10.30
C SER A 489 11.07 -16.47 8.97
N ALA A 490 9.87 -15.93 8.77
CA ALA A 490 9.14 -16.07 7.52
C ALA A 490 9.85 -15.38 6.35
N ILE A 491 10.41 -14.18 6.57
CA ILE A 491 11.24 -13.47 5.58
C ILE A 491 12.47 -14.32 5.20
N SER A 492 13.12 -14.94 6.18
CA SER A 492 14.29 -15.80 5.96
C SER A 492 13.93 -17.06 5.16
N GLN A 493 12.86 -17.76 5.53
CA GLN A 493 12.36 -18.94 4.80
C GLN A 493 12.00 -18.59 3.35
N ARG A 494 11.31 -17.47 3.14
CA ARG A 494 10.93 -17.02 1.79
C ARG A 494 12.14 -16.67 0.94
N ARG A 495 13.15 -16.03 1.53
CA ARG A 495 14.43 -15.79 0.85
C ARG A 495 15.12 -17.10 0.47
N ALA A 496 15.17 -18.08 1.36
CA ALA A 496 15.78 -19.37 1.07
C ALA A 496 15.04 -20.10 -0.08
N ALA A 497 13.71 -20.04 -0.09
CA ALA A 497 12.90 -20.58 -1.19
C ALA A 497 13.23 -19.89 -2.53
N TRP A 498 13.37 -18.56 -2.52
CA TRP A 498 13.75 -17.77 -3.69
C TRP A 498 15.17 -18.08 -4.19
N GLN A 499 16.13 -18.25 -3.29
CA GLN A 499 17.48 -18.69 -3.63
C GLN A 499 17.50 -20.09 -4.26
N ALA A 500 16.54 -20.94 -3.90
CA ALA A 500 16.32 -22.25 -4.50
C ALA A 500 15.48 -22.21 -5.81
N GLY A 501 15.11 -21.02 -6.28
CA GLY A 501 14.33 -20.83 -7.52
C GLY A 501 12.81 -20.94 -7.37
N TYR A 502 12.28 -21.14 -6.17
CA TYR A 502 10.84 -21.30 -5.95
C TYR A 502 10.13 -19.94 -5.91
N ILE A 503 9.38 -19.57 -6.97
CA ILE A 503 8.62 -18.31 -7.05
C ILE A 503 7.15 -18.46 -6.60
N GLY A 504 6.59 -19.67 -6.67
CA GLY A 504 5.29 -20.01 -6.09
C GLY A 504 4.06 -19.33 -6.71
N VAL A 505 4.11 -18.88 -7.97
CA VAL A 505 2.96 -18.21 -8.62
C VAL A 505 2.15 -19.17 -9.47
N VAL A 506 0.87 -19.29 -9.12
CA VAL A 506 -0.12 -20.13 -9.81
C VAL A 506 -1.21 -19.21 -10.38
N ILE A 507 -1.38 -19.21 -11.70
CA ILE A 507 -2.35 -18.38 -12.43
C ILE A 507 -3.76 -18.96 -12.29
N LYS A 508 -3.88 -20.28 -12.53
CA LYS A 508 -5.13 -21.03 -12.45
C LYS A 508 -4.96 -22.18 -11.48
N PRO A 509 -5.27 -22.01 -10.18
CA PRO A 509 -5.16 -23.10 -9.22
C PRO A 509 -5.88 -24.36 -9.72
N ILE A 510 -5.21 -25.49 -9.72
CA ILE A 510 -5.69 -26.78 -10.22
C ILE A 510 -6.97 -27.20 -9.48
N ALA A 511 -7.06 -26.86 -8.19
CA ALA A 511 -8.29 -27.04 -7.40
C ALA A 511 -9.52 -26.37 -8.02
N ASN A 512 -9.34 -25.26 -8.75
CA ASN A 512 -10.41 -24.52 -9.43
C ASN A 512 -10.66 -24.99 -10.88
N GLN A 513 -9.89 -25.97 -11.36
CA GLN A 513 -10.04 -26.55 -12.70
C GLN A 513 -10.92 -27.80 -12.72
N GLY A 514 -11.57 -28.12 -11.60
CA GLY A 514 -12.38 -29.33 -11.46
C GLY A 514 -11.53 -30.61 -11.55
N PRO A 515 -10.61 -30.86 -10.61
CA PRO A 515 -9.67 -31.99 -10.64
C PRO A 515 -10.37 -33.33 -10.35
N VAL A 516 -11.19 -33.78 -11.31
CA VAL A 516 -11.95 -35.02 -11.24
C VAL A 516 -11.51 -35.94 -12.38
N LEU A 517 -11.06 -37.14 -12.03
CA LEU A 517 -10.82 -38.20 -13.00
C LEU A 517 -12.17 -38.68 -13.55
N THR A 518 -12.39 -38.46 -14.84
CA THR A 518 -13.64 -38.83 -15.52
C THR A 518 -13.36 -39.74 -16.71
N ASP A 519 -14.29 -40.64 -16.99
CA ASP A 519 -14.30 -41.41 -18.23
C ASP A 519 -14.76 -40.48 -19.37
N HIS A 520 -13.85 -40.13 -20.28
CA HIS A 520 -14.23 -39.43 -21.51
C HIS A 520 -14.54 -40.44 -22.61
N GLU A 521 -15.62 -40.22 -23.38
CA GLU A 521 -15.93 -41.04 -24.56
C GLU A 521 -14.71 -41.10 -25.50
N GLY A 522 -14.16 -42.30 -25.69
CA GLY A 522 -12.96 -42.55 -26.50
C GLY A 522 -11.63 -42.70 -25.74
N THR A 523 -11.62 -42.53 -24.40
CA THR A 523 -10.47 -42.86 -23.55
C THR A 523 -10.63 -44.23 -22.87
N THR A 524 -9.57 -45.04 -22.85
CA THR A 524 -9.58 -46.38 -22.24
C THR A 524 -9.42 -46.36 -20.71
N GLN A 525 -9.12 -45.20 -20.12
CA GLN A 525 -8.89 -45.01 -18.68
C GLN A 525 -9.38 -43.62 -18.23
N PRO A 526 -9.93 -43.49 -17.00
CA PRO A 526 -10.31 -42.21 -16.42
C PRO A 526 -9.11 -41.25 -16.36
N SER A 527 -9.29 -40.01 -16.82
CA SER A 527 -8.21 -39.03 -16.87
C SER A 527 -8.64 -37.62 -16.45
N PHE A 528 -7.64 -36.82 -16.09
CA PHE A 528 -7.77 -35.39 -15.77
C PHE A 528 -6.52 -34.66 -16.26
N THR A 529 -6.72 -33.59 -17.01
CA THR A 529 -5.64 -32.77 -17.56
C THR A 529 -5.81 -31.35 -17.05
N PHE A 530 -4.76 -30.81 -16.41
CA PHE A 530 -4.75 -29.40 -16.02
C PHE A 530 -4.25 -28.50 -17.16
N ALA A 531 -4.68 -27.24 -17.14
CA ALA A 531 -4.39 -26.25 -18.18
C ALA A 531 -2.89 -25.97 -18.33
N ASP A 532 -2.43 -25.70 -19.55
CA ASP A 532 -1.04 -25.30 -19.82
C ASP A 532 -0.64 -23.99 -19.11
N ASP A 533 -1.56 -23.04 -19.02
CA ASP A 533 -1.36 -21.74 -18.36
C ASP A 533 -1.67 -21.77 -16.85
N THR A 534 -1.47 -22.92 -16.19
CA THR A 534 -1.65 -23.07 -14.74
C THR A 534 -0.59 -22.31 -13.94
N PHE A 535 0.66 -22.34 -14.38
CA PHE A 535 1.82 -21.72 -13.71
C PHE A 535 2.39 -20.58 -14.55
N THR A 536 3.08 -19.63 -13.92
CA THR A 536 3.79 -18.56 -14.66
C THR A 536 5.17 -18.97 -15.15
N VAL A 537 5.66 -20.15 -14.76
CA VAL A 537 6.96 -20.68 -15.17
C VAL A 537 6.99 -20.86 -16.68
N GLY A 538 7.88 -20.14 -17.35
CA GLY A 538 8.12 -20.18 -18.80
C GLY A 538 9.30 -21.05 -19.20
N GLY A 539 9.56 -21.14 -20.51
CA GLY A 539 10.57 -22.00 -21.11
C GLY A 539 10.14 -23.47 -21.23
N ASP A 540 11.10 -24.38 -21.32
CA ASP A 540 10.84 -25.82 -21.33
C ASP A 540 10.55 -26.31 -19.90
N VAL A 541 9.26 -26.41 -19.58
CA VAL A 541 8.76 -26.75 -18.24
C VAL A 541 8.60 -28.25 -18.08
N THR A 542 9.25 -28.81 -17.07
CA THR A 542 9.00 -30.17 -16.58
C THR A 542 8.04 -30.15 -15.39
N TYR A 543 7.06 -31.04 -15.41
CA TYR A 543 6.11 -31.21 -14.31
C TYR A 543 6.44 -32.47 -13.51
N GLN A 544 6.45 -32.34 -12.19
CA GLN A 544 6.55 -33.45 -11.27
C GLN A 544 5.30 -33.51 -10.39
N ALA A 545 4.73 -34.70 -10.24
CA ALA A 545 3.59 -34.95 -9.39
C ALA A 545 4.02 -35.75 -8.16
N THR A 546 3.61 -35.29 -6.97
CA THR A 546 3.86 -35.96 -5.70
C THR A 546 2.56 -36.07 -4.90
N SER A 547 2.48 -37.07 -4.02
CA SER A 547 1.41 -37.19 -3.04
C SER A 547 1.91 -36.81 -1.65
N GLU A 548 1.04 -36.81 -0.64
CA GLU A 548 1.37 -36.48 0.76
C GLU A 548 2.54 -37.33 1.31
N ASN A 549 2.67 -38.59 0.85
CA ASN A 549 3.76 -39.50 1.21
C ASN A 549 4.95 -39.48 0.22
N GLY A 550 5.05 -38.46 -0.63
CA GLY A 550 6.07 -38.33 -1.68
C GLY A 550 5.65 -38.97 -3.01
N ALA A 551 5.73 -40.30 -3.12
CA ALA A 551 5.41 -41.00 -4.37
C ALA A 551 3.91 -41.03 -4.67
N LEU A 552 3.55 -41.00 -5.96
CA LEU A 552 2.16 -41.24 -6.37
C LEU A 552 1.71 -42.66 -6.00
N PRO A 553 0.42 -42.86 -5.64
CA PRO A 553 -0.13 -44.20 -5.47
C PRO A 553 0.05 -45.05 -6.73
N GLY A 554 0.33 -46.35 -6.59
CA GLY A 554 0.62 -47.23 -7.73
C GLY A 554 -0.50 -47.38 -8.76
N TRP A 555 -1.73 -46.94 -8.44
CA TRP A 555 -2.87 -46.92 -9.36
C TRP A 555 -3.00 -45.62 -10.16
N LEU A 556 -2.19 -44.59 -9.85
CA LEU A 556 -2.26 -43.26 -10.44
C LEU A 556 -0.96 -42.93 -11.19
N HIS A 557 -1.08 -42.71 -12.49
CA HIS A 557 0.03 -42.37 -13.37
C HIS A 557 -0.07 -40.90 -13.79
N PHE A 558 1.06 -40.21 -13.82
CA PHE A 558 1.14 -38.82 -14.28
C PHE A 558 2.04 -38.72 -15.50
N ASP A 559 1.49 -38.23 -16.61
CA ASP A 559 2.24 -37.87 -17.80
C ASP A 559 2.57 -36.38 -17.76
N SER A 560 3.85 -36.07 -17.55
CA SER A 560 4.33 -34.70 -17.45
C SER A 560 4.25 -33.92 -18.77
N ALA A 561 4.38 -34.58 -19.92
CA ALA A 561 4.34 -33.92 -21.22
C ALA A 561 2.92 -33.47 -21.58
N THR A 562 1.93 -34.29 -21.23
CA THR A 562 0.52 -33.98 -21.50
C THR A 562 -0.22 -33.38 -20.30
N ARG A 563 0.45 -33.17 -19.16
CA ARG A 563 -0.14 -32.68 -17.88
C ARG A 563 -1.34 -33.52 -17.42
N THR A 564 -1.32 -34.81 -17.75
CA THR A 564 -2.49 -35.68 -17.62
C THR A 564 -2.27 -36.73 -16.54
N PHE A 565 -3.19 -36.77 -15.58
CA PHE A 565 -3.35 -37.87 -14.65
C PHE A 565 -4.21 -38.96 -15.28
N ARG A 566 -3.82 -40.22 -15.10
CA ARG A 566 -4.58 -41.40 -15.52
C ARG A 566 -4.65 -42.40 -14.39
N ALA A 567 -5.83 -42.96 -14.18
CA ALA A 567 -6.02 -44.02 -13.20
C ALA A 567 -6.08 -45.38 -13.86
N ASP A 568 -5.49 -46.38 -13.21
CA ASP A 568 -5.64 -47.77 -13.59
C ASP A 568 -7.09 -48.23 -13.48
N THR A 569 -7.46 -49.24 -14.28
CA THR A 569 -8.78 -49.85 -14.23
C THR A 569 -9.05 -50.42 -12.83
N GLY A 570 -10.15 -50.02 -12.22
CA GLY A 570 -10.50 -50.44 -10.85
C GLY A 570 -9.82 -49.63 -9.73
N ALA A 571 -9.29 -48.44 -10.04
CA ALA A 571 -8.76 -47.51 -9.05
C ALA A 571 -9.77 -47.24 -7.91
N PRO A 572 -9.29 -46.98 -6.68
CA PRO A 572 -10.16 -46.72 -5.54
C PRO A 572 -10.85 -45.35 -5.65
N VAL A 573 -12.13 -45.29 -5.29
CA VAL A 573 -12.89 -44.04 -5.15
C VAL A 573 -12.46 -43.33 -3.86
N ARG A 574 -11.55 -42.37 -3.95
CA ARG A 574 -11.10 -41.55 -2.82
C ARG A 574 -10.56 -40.18 -3.25
N ASN A 575 -10.62 -39.24 -2.31
CA ASN A 575 -9.91 -37.97 -2.42
C ASN A 575 -8.41 -38.19 -2.20
N THR A 576 -7.59 -37.78 -3.16
CA THR A 576 -6.13 -37.95 -3.09
C THR A 576 -5.45 -36.58 -3.12
N PRO A 577 -4.78 -36.14 -2.04
CA PRO A 577 -3.95 -34.93 -2.06
C PRO A 577 -2.76 -35.11 -3.00
N ILE A 578 -2.58 -34.16 -3.89
CA ILE A 578 -1.53 -34.13 -4.91
C ILE A 578 -0.90 -32.75 -4.94
N THR A 579 0.42 -32.71 -5.08
CA THR A 579 1.19 -31.50 -5.36
C THR A 579 1.85 -31.64 -6.73
N ILE A 580 1.57 -30.69 -7.63
CA ILE A 580 2.30 -30.52 -8.88
C ILE A 580 3.37 -29.47 -8.67
N THR A 581 4.60 -29.78 -9.07
CA THR A 581 5.71 -28.83 -9.17
C THR A 581 6.10 -28.66 -10.63
N ALA A 582 6.01 -27.43 -11.12
CA ALA A 582 6.53 -27.01 -12.42
C ALA A 582 7.95 -26.46 -12.23
N ILE A 583 8.91 -26.91 -13.04
CA ILE A 583 10.32 -26.47 -12.99
C ILE A 583 10.83 -26.26 -14.42
N ASN A 584 11.50 -25.15 -14.70
CA ASN A 584 12.18 -24.93 -15.99
C ASN A 584 13.69 -25.28 -15.93
N GLU A 585 14.36 -25.20 -17.07
CA GLU A 585 15.79 -25.52 -17.20
C GLU A 585 16.71 -24.65 -16.33
N GLU A 586 16.31 -23.39 -16.08
CA GLU A 586 17.03 -22.46 -15.21
C GLU A 586 16.82 -22.77 -13.72
N GLY A 587 15.94 -23.71 -13.37
CA GLY A 587 15.63 -24.10 -11.99
C GLY A 587 14.57 -23.25 -11.31
N VAL A 588 13.90 -22.35 -12.05
CA VAL A 588 12.73 -21.61 -11.54
C VAL A 588 11.57 -22.57 -11.40
N SER A 589 10.91 -22.54 -10.23
CA SER A 589 9.85 -23.48 -9.90
C SER A 589 8.64 -22.84 -9.23
N ALA A 590 7.49 -23.50 -9.40
CA ALA A 590 6.26 -23.19 -8.70
C ALA A 590 5.51 -24.48 -8.40
N SER A 591 4.76 -24.52 -7.30
CA SER A 591 3.98 -25.69 -6.92
C SER A 591 2.55 -25.31 -6.60
N ASP A 592 1.62 -26.19 -6.95
CA ASP A 592 0.21 -26.10 -6.56
C ASP A 592 -0.25 -27.41 -5.93
N SER A 593 -1.02 -27.30 -4.85
CA SER A 593 -1.53 -28.46 -4.10
C SER A 593 -3.04 -28.50 -4.16
N PHE A 594 -3.59 -29.66 -4.53
CA PHE A 594 -5.02 -29.85 -4.73
C PHE A 594 -5.45 -31.26 -4.34
N VAL A 595 -6.76 -31.46 -4.26
CA VAL A 595 -7.35 -32.78 -4.03
C VAL A 595 -7.87 -33.32 -5.36
N LEU A 596 -7.26 -34.39 -5.86
CA LEU A 596 -7.74 -35.12 -7.02
C LEU A 596 -8.88 -36.05 -6.59
N GLN A 597 -10.03 -35.90 -7.24
CA GLN A 597 -11.21 -36.73 -6.99
C GLN A 597 -11.30 -37.84 -8.04
N THR A 598 -11.35 -39.08 -7.60
CA THR A 598 -11.73 -40.23 -8.45
C THR A 598 -13.23 -40.44 -8.31
N ASN A 599 -14.04 -40.02 -9.29
CA ASN A 599 -15.47 -40.29 -9.29
C ASN A 599 -15.81 -41.13 -10.53
N PHE A 600 -15.65 -42.45 -10.39
CA PHE A 600 -16.14 -43.39 -11.40
C PHE A 600 -17.64 -43.46 -11.19
N GLY A 601 -18.42 -42.84 -12.08
CA GLY A 601 -19.88 -42.93 -12.01
C GLY A 601 -20.28 -44.39 -11.86
N SER A 602 -21.03 -44.71 -10.81
CA SER A 602 -21.76 -45.97 -10.75
C SER A 602 -22.68 -46.00 -11.97
N SER A 603 -22.42 -46.93 -12.88
CA SER A 603 -23.26 -47.22 -14.05
C SER A 603 -24.71 -47.47 -13.64
#